data_AF-A0A8J3M1G9-F1
#
_entry.id   AF-A0A8J3M1G9-F1
#
_cell.length_a   1.000
_cell.length_b   1.000
_cell.length_c   1.000
_cell.angle_alpha   90.00
_cell.angle_beta   90.00
_cell.angle_gamma   90.00
#
_symmetry.space_group_name_H-M   'P 1'
#
loop_
_entity.id
_entity.type
_entity.pdbx_description
1 polymer ?
#
loop_
_entity_poly.entity_id
_entity_poly.type
_entity_poly.pdbx_seq_one_letter_code
_entity_poly.pdbx_strand_id
1 'polypeptide(L)'
;MTDAETSPDVCYRHPTRESWVLCQRCGRTICPECQILSPTGVLCPECVRETGGSVSWRSAGEARRPAAKARPARAARSRPERAALSGGFLGALGQMLRPGNEVPVLSWGTVGVVLVFGVVGLVTGGLPYVVLVAAPPFALEAWRYFTAAFVYPPNAVFLISILLSSVFFLLTAPVVERNLGRGRFAVMLLVAGGVGSAAMVIAGGPSYGLSGLLFGMFGSYLIYVWSYPAARVQILVIIGINLLISLAFGGFFLPLIIGGLIGGAGMTYLFQRYEGKPGTPPRTPYLIGGAVVAVFILFAILRSIAF
;
A
#
# COMPACT_ATOMS: atom_id res chain seq x y z
N MET A 1 12.62 -16.82 64.00
CA MET A 1 13.12 -16.00 62.88
C MET A 1 11.93 -15.78 61.97
N THR A 2 11.32 -14.60 62.05
CA THR A 2 10.06 -14.25 61.37
C THR A 2 10.37 -13.83 59.93
N ASP A 3 9.92 -14.63 58.97
CA ASP A 3 9.91 -14.27 57.55
C ASP A 3 8.93 -13.11 57.36
N ALA A 4 9.47 -11.93 57.02
CA ALA A 4 8.67 -10.78 56.65
C ALA A 4 8.04 -11.04 55.28
N GLU A 5 6.76 -11.40 55.28
CA GLU A 5 5.88 -11.30 54.10
C GLU A 5 6.07 -9.93 53.45
N THR A 6 6.72 -9.91 52.28
CA THR A 6 6.85 -8.70 51.47
C THR A 6 5.46 -8.40 50.92
N SER A 7 4.75 -7.46 51.54
CA SER A 7 3.45 -6.99 51.05
C SER A 7 3.58 -6.68 49.55
N PRO A 8 2.75 -7.29 48.67
CA PRO A 8 2.88 -7.17 47.21
C PRO A 8 2.60 -5.75 46.69
N ASP A 9 2.16 -4.85 47.56
CA ASP A 9 1.67 -3.52 47.23
C ASP A 9 2.76 -2.44 47.28
N VAL A 10 4.02 -2.78 47.52
CA VAL A 10 5.09 -1.78 47.72
C VAL A 10 6.24 -2.00 46.76
N CYS A 11 6.81 -0.90 46.24
CA CYS A 11 7.94 -1.00 45.31
C CYS A 11 9.18 -1.61 45.99
N TYR A 12 9.78 -2.63 45.37
CA TYR A 12 10.98 -3.31 45.90
C TYR A 12 12.18 -2.37 46.17
N ARG A 13 12.22 -1.20 45.50
CA ARG A 13 13.27 -0.18 45.64
C ARG A 13 12.86 1.00 46.52
N HIS A 14 11.55 1.22 46.69
CA HIS A 14 10.99 2.30 47.47
C HIS A 14 9.96 1.73 48.44
N PRO A 15 10.38 1.29 49.66
CA PRO A 15 9.52 0.67 50.65
C PRO A 15 8.43 1.59 51.23
N THR A 16 8.46 2.87 50.89
CA THR A 16 7.46 3.87 51.31
C THR A 16 6.47 4.22 50.20
N ARG A 17 6.57 3.58 49.02
CA ARG A 17 5.70 3.85 47.87
C ARG A 17 4.88 2.64 47.50
N GLU A 18 3.57 2.80 47.67
CA GLU A 18 2.59 1.85 47.17
C GLU A 18 2.59 1.82 45.64
N SER A 19 2.54 0.63 45.08
CA SER A 19 2.41 0.38 43.65
C SER A 19 1.81 -1.01 43.42
N TRP A 20 1.04 -1.14 42.36
CA TRP A 20 0.44 -2.43 41.93
C TRP A 20 0.96 -2.87 40.55
N VAL A 21 2.02 -2.22 40.06
CA VAL A 21 2.62 -2.54 38.76
C VAL A 21 3.70 -3.59 38.93
N LEU A 22 3.55 -4.73 38.26
CA LEU A 22 4.45 -5.88 38.34
C LEU A 22 5.41 -5.91 37.14
N CYS A 23 6.68 -6.22 37.40
CA CYS A 23 7.64 -6.53 36.34
C CYS A 23 7.17 -7.77 35.58
N GLN A 24 7.03 -7.69 34.25
CA GLN A 24 6.61 -8.87 33.46
C GLN A 24 7.64 -10.00 33.43
N ARG A 25 8.89 -9.73 33.82
CA ARG A 25 9.97 -10.73 33.77
C ARG A 25 10.21 -11.40 35.11
N CYS A 26 10.28 -10.64 36.20
CA CYS A 26 10.61 -11.16 37.54
C CYS A 26 9.45 -11.10 38.53
N GLY A 27 8.29 -10.54 38.16
CA GLY A 27 7.11 -10.46 39.02
C GLY A 27 7.22 -9.51 40.21
N ARG A 28 8.31 -8.75 40.36
CA ARG A 28 8.46 -7.78 41.45
C ARG A 28 7.61 -6.53 41.23
N THR A 29 7.08 -5.97 42.31
CA THR A 29 6.33 -4.71 42.32
C THR A 29 7.24 -3.49 42.13
N ILE A 30 6.91 -2.62 41.17
CA ILE A 30 7.70 -1.46 40.76
C ILE A 30 6.84 -0.19 40.79
N CYS A 31 7.33 0.92 41.35
CA CYS A 31 6.64 2.21 41.29
C CYS A 31 6.75 2.89 39.90
N PRO A 32 5.89 3.87 39.59
CA PRO A 32 5.91 4.60 38.32
C PRO A 32 7.22 5.35 38.00
N GLU A 33 8.08 5.59 39.00
CA GLU A 33 9.40 6.20 38.80
C GLU A 33 10.48 5.17 38.45
N CYS A 34 10.32 3.92 38.89
CA CYS A 34 11.27 2.84 38.63
C CYS A 34 10.88 1.96 37.43
N GLN A 35 9.65 2.09 36.91
CA GLN A 35 9.21 1.33 35.74
C GLN A 35 9.95 1.75 34.47
N ILE A 36 10.34 0.77 33.64
CA ILE A 36 10.91 1.01 32.32
C ILE A 36 9.94 0.46 31.28
N LEU A 37 9.48 1.33 30.39
CA LEU A 37 8.60 0.96 29.28
C LEU A 37 9.42 0.31 28.16
N SER A 38 9.09 -0.94 27.84
CA SER A 38 9.66 -1.66 26.70
C SER A 38 8.56 -2.09 25.72
N PRO A 39 8.91 -2.52 24.49
CA PRO A 39 7.93 -3.02 23.52
C PRO A 39 7.12 -4.23 24.02
N THR A 40 7.65 -5.02 24.94
CA THR A 40 6.98 -6.21 25.48
C THR A 40 6.20 -5.92 26.76
N GLY A 41 6.32 -4.72 27.34
CA GLY A 41 5.64 -4.33 28.57
C GLY A 41 6.55 -3.62 29.55
N VAL A 42 6.13 -3.60 30.83
CA VAL A 42 6.86 -2.94 31.92
C VAL A 42 7.92 -3.87 32.50
N LEU A 43 9.17 -3.38 32.58
CA LEU A 43 10.30 -4.09 33.20
C LEU A 43 10.95 -3.28 34.34
N CYS A 44 11.61 -4.01 35.24
CA CYS A 44 12.43 -3.42 36.31
C CYS A 44 13.87 -3.15 35.85
N PRO A 45 14.59 -2.21 36.50
CA PRO A 45 15.96 -1.85 36.16
C PRO A 45 16.96 -3.00 36.17
N GLU A 46 16.83 -3.96 37.10
CA GLU A 46 17.74 -5.11 37.18
C GLU A 46 17.55 -6.04 35.98
N CYS A 47 16.30 -6.35 35.63
CA CYS A 47 15.99 -7.16 34.46
C CYS A 47 16.48 -6.53 33.15
N VAL A 48 16.47 -5.19 33.03
CA VAL A 48 16.99 -4.50 31.85
C VAL A 48 18.52 -4.54 31.80
N ARG A 49 19.19 -4.40 32.95
CA ARG A 49 20.66 -4.53 33.06
C ARG A 49 21.15 -5.94 32.70
N GLU A 50 20.41 -6.97 33.12
CA GLU A 50 20.71 -8.36 32.77
C GLU A 50 20.60 -8.65 31.26
N THR A 51 19.77 -7.90 30.52
CA THR A 51 19.63 -8.05 29.05
C THR A 51 20.68 -7.26 28.26
N GLY A 52 21.62 -6.56 28.92
CA GLY A 52 22.63 -5.75 28.24
C GLY A 52 22.08 -4.46 27.63
N GLY A 53 20.87 -4.03 28.02
CA GLY A 53 20.29 -2.78 27.57
C GLY A 53 20.87 -1.58 28.32
N SER A 54 21.30 -0.53 27.61
CA SER A 54 21.62 0.76 28.24
C SER A 54 20.32 1.41 28.73
N VAL A 55 20.15 1.52 30.04
CA VAL A 55 18.98 2.16 30.66
C VAL A 55 19.06 3.68 30.39
N SER A 56 18.29 4.21 29.45
CA SER A 56 18.02 5.65 29.39
C SER A 56 16.97 5.98 30.44
N TRP A 57 17.38 6.62 31.53
CA TRP A 57 16.48 7.05 32.61
C TRP A 57 15.58 8.20 32.12
N ARG A 58 14.47 7.88 31.45
CA ARG A 58 13.35 8.81 31.33
C ARG A 58 12.33 8.42 32.39
N SER A 59 12.45 9.05 33.56
CA SER A 59 11.46 8.90 34.61
C SER A 59 10.08 9.30 34.06
N ALA A 60 9.02 8.59 34.44
CA ALA A 60 7.66 8.95 34.02
C ALA A 60 7.27 10.37 34.49
N GLY A 61 8.00 10.95 35.46
CA GLY A 61 7.88 12.35 35.89
C GLY A 61 8.56 13.37 34.94
N GLU A 62 9.59 12.98 34.18
CA GLU A 62 10.31 13.87 33.25
C GLU A 62 9.41 14.33 32.10
N ALA A 63 8.46 13.49 31.68
CA ALA A 63 7.52 13.80 30.61
C ALA A 63 6.52 14.93 30.95
N ARG A 64 6.45 15.38 32.22
CA ARG A 64 5.57 16.47 32.68
C ARG A 64 6.25 17.82 32.89
N ARG A 65 7.55 17.97 32.64
CA ARG A 65 8.18 19.29 32.72
C ARG A 65 7.88 20.09 31.44
N PRO A 66 7.09 21.18 31.49
CA PRO A 66 6.97 22.07 30.35
C PRO A 66 8.36 22.66 30.08
N ALA A 67 8.86 22.47 28.86
CA ALA A 67 10.19 22.93 28.46
C ALA A 67 10.36 24.41 28.79
N ALA A 68 11.25 24.70 29.73
CA ALA A 68 11.62 26.06 30.10
C ALA A 68 12.31 26.74 28.90
N LYS A 69 11.61 27.73 28.34
CA LYS A 69 12.09 28.85 27.52
C LYS A 69 13.32 28.57 26.64
N ALA A 70 13.09 27.92 25.50
CA ALA A 70 13.94 28.12 24.35
C ALA A 70 13.72 29.55 23.79
N ARG A 71 14.82 30.30 23.71
CA ARG A 71 14.97 31.65 23.16
C ARG A 71 14.26 31.74 21.78
N PRO A 72 13.48 32.80 21.47
CA PRO A 72 12.69 32.83 20.24
C PRO A 72 13.63 33.04 19.05
N ALA A 73 13.89 31.96 18.31
CA ALA A 73 14.41 32.06 16.96
C ALA A 73 13.35 32.76 16.11
N ARG A 74 13.71 33.94 15.61
CA ARG A 74 13.07 34.72 14.53
C ARG A 74 11.84 34.07 13.90
N ALA A 75 10.67 34.57 14.31
CA ALA A 75 9.51 34.88 13.48
C ALA A 75 9.37 34.09 12.15
N ALA A 76 9.24 32.77 12.22
CA ALA A 76 8.47 32.04 11.22
C ALA A 76 7.01 32.22 11.61
N ARG A 77 6.36 33.24 11.04
CA ARG A 77 4.91 33.45 11.15
C ARG A 77 4.22 32.16 10.69
N SER A 78 3.81 31.33 11.65
CA SER A 78 2.70 30.40 11.50
C SER A 78 1.47 31.24 11.17
N ARG A 79 1.19 31.40 9.87
CA ARG A 79 -0.15 31.77 9.42
C ARG A 79 -1.04 30.56 9.70
N PRO A 80 -1.96 30.62 10.67
CA PRO A 80 -2.83 29.49 10.94
C PRO A 80 -3.94 29.46 9.87
N GLU A 81 -4.15 28.26 9.33
CA GLU A 81 -5.46 27.65 9.05
C GLU A 81 -6.45 28.33 8.08
N ARG A 82 -6.14 29.49 7.49
CA ARG A 82 -7.05 30.12 6.50
C ARG A 82 -6.78 29.75 5.05
N ALA A 83 -5.69 29.03 4.76
CA ALA A 83 -5.34 28.61 3.39
C ALA A 83 -5.94 27.24 2.99
N ALA A 84 -6.45 26.46 3.95
CA ALA A 84 -7.06 25.16 3.66
C ALA A 84 -8.45 25.27 2.99
N LEU A 85 -9.08 26.45 3.04
CA LEU A 85 -10.40 26.70 2.46
C LEU A 85 -10.35 27.50 1.14
N SER A 86 -9.16 27.94 0.69
CA SER A 86 -8.99 28.67 -0.57
C SER A 86 -8.39 27.83 -1.71
N GLY A 87 -7.91 26.63 -1.40
CA GLY A 87 -7.54 25.66 -2.42
C GLY A 87 -8.76 24.86 -2.79
N GLY A 88 -9.37 25.14 -3.95
CA GLY A 88 -10.39 24.25 -4.52
C GLY A 88 -9.85 22.81 -4.68
N PHE A 89 -10.60 21.92 -5.33
CA PHE A 89 -10.21 20.52 -5.53
C PHE A 89 -8.73 20.31 -5.90
N LEU A 90 -8.12 21.19 -6.71
CA LEU A 90 -6.69 21.17 -7.04
C LEU A 90 -5.73 21.47 -5.87
N GLY A 91 -6.10 22.35 -4.93
CA GLY A 91 -5.30 22.65 -3.74
C GLY A 91 -5.35 21.52 -2.71
N ALA A 92 -6.52 20.89 -2.55
CA ALA A 92 -6.68 19.66 -1.77
C ALA A 92 -5.88 18.50 -2.40
N LEU A 93 -5.95 18.34 -3.72
CA LEU A 93 -5.17 17.36 -4.48
C LEU A 93 -3.66 17.62 -4.31
N GLY A 94 -3.22 18.89 -4.40
CA GLY A 94 -1.82 19.29 -4.19
C GLY A 94 -1.32 19.03 -2.78
N GLN A 95 -2.16 19.24 -1.76
CA GLN A 95 -1.82 18.93 -0.36
C GLN A 95 -1.83 17.42 -0.09
N MET A 96 -2.68 16.65 -0.76
CA MET A 96 -2.67 15.19 -0.74
C MET A 96 -1.42 14.62 -1.42
N LEU A 97 -0.98 15.21 -2.55
CA LEU A 97 0.23 14.80 -3.27
C LEU A 97 1.54 15.15 -2.54
N ARG A 98 1.51 15.92 -1.44
CA ARG A 98 2.73 16.25 -0.68
C ARG A 98 3.45 14.99 -0.17
N PRO A 99 4.74 14.81 -0.47
CA PRO A 99 5.54 13.72 0.07
C PRO A 99 5.59 13.85 1.60
N GLY A 100 5.00 12.90 2.32
CA GLY A 100 4.98 12.88 3.79
C GLY A 100 3.60 12.67 4.44
N ASN A 101 2.51 12.72 3.67
CA ASN A 101 1.18 12.40 4.21
C ASN A 101 0.93 10.87 4.19
N GLU A 102 0.54 10.26 5.30
CA GLU A 102 0.40 8.80 5.46
C GLU A 102 -0.84 8.20 4.78
N VAL A 103 -1.72 9.06 4.24
CA VAL A 103 -2.88 8.61 3.50
C VAL A 103 -2.47 7.99 2.15
N PRO A 104 -3.02 6.82 1.79
CA PRO A 104 -2.75 6.12 0.54
C PRO A 104 -3.53 6.79 -0.62
N VAL A 105 -3.02 7.95 -1.06
CA VAL A 105 -3.71 8.85 -2.00
C VAL A 105 -3.92 8.19 -3.36
N LEU A 106 -2.95 7.42 -3.86
CA LEU A 106 -3.09 6.76 -5.16
C LEU A 106 -4.14 5.66 -5.11
N SER A 107 -4.23 4.93 -4.00
CA SER A 107 -5.24 3.89 -3.80
C SER A 107 -6.65 4.47 -3.86
N TRP A 108 -6.92 5.50 -3.05
CA TRP A 108 -8.22 6.19 -3.04
C TRP A 108 -8.49 6.94 -4.33
N GLY A 109 -7.47 7.56 -4.94
CA GLY A 109 -7.58 8.25 -6.21
C GLY A 109 -7.98 7.32 -7.36
N THR A 110 -7.37 6.12 -7.41
CA THR A 110 -7.69 5.10 -8.43
C THR A 110 -9.17 4.72 -8.35
N VAL A 111 -9.67 4.40 -7.15
CA VAL A 111 -11.08 4.09 -6.95
C VAL A 111 -11.98 5.29 -7.20
N GLY A 112 -11.58 6.50 -6.78
CA GLY A 112 -12.31 7.72 -7.07
C GLY A 112 -12.53 7.93 -8.57
N VAL A 113 -11.51 7.69 -9.39
CA VAL A 113 -11.61 7.74 -10.86
C VAL A 113 -12.59 6.69 -11.39
N VAL A 114 -12.54 5.45 -10.89
CA VAL A 114 -13.50 4.40 -11.27
C VAL A 114 -14.93 4.78 -10.90
N LEU A 115 -15.15 5.34 -9.71
CA LEU A 115 -16.48 5.76 -9.29
C LEU A 115 -16.99 6.92 -10.13
N VAL A 116 -16.14 7.90 -10.47
CA VAL A 116 -16.51 9.01 -11.36
C VAL A 116 -16.91 8.49 -12.75
N PHE A 117 -16.08 7.64 -13.37
CA PHE A 117 -16.46 7.03 -14.66
C PHE A 117 -17.67 6.10 -14.54
N GLY A 118 -17.84 5.45 -13.39
CA GLY A 118 -19.01 4.66 -13.05
C GLY A 118 -20.29 5.49 -13.09
N VAL A 119 -20.30 6.63 -12.39
CA VAL A 119 -21.44 7.57 -12.36
C VAL A 119 -21.70 8.17 -13.73
N VAL A 120 -20.66 8.63 -14.44
CA VAL A 120 -20.81 9.13 -15.81
C VAL A 120 -21.37 8.03 -16.72
N GLY A 121 -20.90 6.78 -16.56
CA GLY A 121 -21.39 5.62 -17.30
C GLY A 121 -22.87 5.34 -17.03
N LEU A 122 -23.34 5.49 -15.79
CA LEU A 122 -24.77 5.35 -15.45
C LEU A 122 -25.63 6.41 -16.14
N VAL A 123 -25.19 7.66 -16.13
CA VAL A 123 -25.95 8.78 -16.70
C VAL A 123 -25.98 8.72 -18.24
N THR A 124 -24.88 8.30 -18.85
CA THR A 124 -24.69 8.34 -20.31
C THR A 124 -24.96 7.01 -21.02
N GLY A 125 -25.35 5.96 -20.30
CA GLY A 125 -25.57 4.63 -20.89
C GLY A 125 -24.29 3.89 -21.29
N GLY A 126 -23.15 4.19 -20.64
CA GLY A 126 -21.88 3.48 -20.85
C GLY A 126 -20.89 4.17 -21.80
N LEU A 127 -21.05 5.46 -22.05
CA LEU A 127 -20.15 6.25 -22.91
C LEU A 127 -18.66 6.15 -22.49
N PRO A 128 -18.29 6.20 -21.19
CA PRO A 128 -16.91 6.00 -20.77
C PRO A 128 -16.33 4.65 -21.18
N TYR A 129 -17.14 3.59 -21.17
CA TYR A 129 -16.69 2.26 -21.58
C TYR A 129 -16.28 2.26 -23.06
N VAL A 130 -17.13 2.80 -23.95
CA VAL A 130 -16.86 2.84 -25.40
C VAL A 130 -15.59 3.64 -25.72
N VAL A 131 -15.37 4.75 -25.00
CA VAL A 131 -14.24 5.66 -25.26
C VAL A 131 -12.93 5.18 -24.66
N LEU A 132 -12.96 4.44 -23.54
CA LEU A 132 -11.75 4.11 -22.78
C LEU A 132 -11.36 2.63 -22.81
N VAL A 133 -12.25 1.74 -23.28
CA VAL A 133 -11.95 0.30 -23.43
C VAL A 133 -10.80 0.11 -24.42
N ALA A 134 -9.85 -0.77 -24.09
CA ALA A 134 -8.83 -1.22 -25.03
C ALA A 134 -9.34 -2.49 -25.72
N ALA A 135 -9.49 -2.45 -27.04
CA ALA A 135 -9.97 -3.58 -27.83
C ALA A 135 -9.18 -3.66 -29.14
N PRO A 136 -9.15 -4.82 -29.82
CA PRO A 136 -8.38 -5.00 -31.06
C PRO A 136 -8.61 -3.90 -32.13
N PRO A 137 -9.86 -3.43 -32.38
CA PRO A 137 -10.10 -2.36 -33.36
C PRO A 137 -9.43 -1.01 -33.02
N PHE A 138 -9.09 -0.78 -31.74
CA PHE A 138 -8.52 0.47 -31.24
C PHE A 138 -7.07 0.29 -30.74
N ALA A 139 -6.36 -0.74 -31.21
CA ALA A 139 -5.04 -1.09 -30.70
C ALA A 139 -3.99 0.01 -30.89
N LEU A 140 -4.13 0.89 -31.89
CA LEU A 140 -3.22 2.02 -32.12
C LEU A 140 -3.33 3.11 -31.04
N GLU A 141 -4.46 3.18 -30.34
CA GLU A 141 -4.74 4.20 -29.34
C GLU A 141 -4.07 3.82 -28.00
N ALA A 142 -2.77 4.04 -27.89
CA ALA A 142 -1.92 3.58 -26.79
C ALA A 142 -2.40 4.00 -25.38
N TRP A 143 -3.13 5.10 -25.26
CA TRP A 143 -3.71 5.53 -23.97
C TRP A 143 -4.78 4.56 -23.45
N ARG A 144 -5.50 3.85 -24.34
CA ARG A 144 -6.58 2.93 -23.96
C ARG A 144 -6.10 1.79 -23.09
N TYR A 145 -4.86 1.31 -23.31
CA TYR A 145 -4.28 0.25 -22.49
C TYR A 145 -4.19 0.62 -21.00
N PHE A 146 -4.08 1.92 -20.69
CA PHE A 146 -4.03 2.41 -19.32
C PHE A 146 -5.41 2.85 -18.81
N THR A 147 -6.25 3.44 -19.67
CA THR A 147 -7.58 3.92 -19.26
C THR A 147 -8.61 2.80 -19.11
N ALA A 148 -8.45 1.69 -19.83
CA ALA A 148 -9.33 0.51 -19.79
C ALA A 148 -9.58 -0.01 -18.37
N ALA A 149 -8.55 0.10 -17.52
CA ALA A 149 -8.58 -0.27 -16.12
C ALA A 149 -9.71 0.38 -15.30
N PHE A 150 -10.16 1.57 -15.71
CA PHE A 150 -11.06 2.40 -14.91
C PHE A 150 -12.52 2.34 -15.36
N VAL A 151 -12.82 1.55 -16.39
CA VAL A 151 -14.16 1.47 -16.98
C VAL A 151 -14.73 0.07 -16.95
N TYR A 152 -16.07 -0.01 -16.95
CA TYR A 152 -16.82 -1.25 -16.88
C TYR A 152 -17.96 -1.23 -17.93
N PRO A 153 -18.32 -2.39 -18.51
CA PRO A 153 -19.39 -2.48 -19.50
C PRO A 153 -20.77 -2.22 -18.87
N PRO A 154 -21.67 -1.47 -19.52
CA PRO A 154 -23.01 -1.17 -19.00
C PRO A 154 -23.93 -2.40 -19.07
N ASN A 155 -23.76 -3.34 -18.16
CA ASN A 155 -24.55 -4.57 -18.07
C ASN A 155 -25.23 -4.72 -16.70
N ALA A 156 -26.05 -5.77 -16.52
CA ALA A 156 -26.80 -6.01 -15.28
C ALA A 156 -25.90 -6.11 -14.02
N VAL A 157 -24.63 -6.50 -14.19
CA VAL A 157 -23.65 -6.62 -13.11
C VAL A 157 -22.71 -5.42 -13.01
N PHE A 158 -22.99 -4.31 -13.70
CA PHE A 158 -22.13 -3.13 -13.73
C PHE A 158 -21.84 -2.56 -12.34
N LEU A 159 -22.89 -2.28 -11.55
CA LEU A 159 -22.76 -1.71 -10.22
C LEU A 159 -22.00 -2.63 -9.26
N ILE A 160 -22.35 -3.92 -9.25
CA ILE A 160 -21.71 -4.90 -8.38
C ILE A 160 -20.24 -5.13 -8.77
N SER A 161 -19.91 -5.09 -10.07
CA SER A 161 -18.53 -5.22 -10.56
C SER A 161 -17.66 -4.05 -10.08
N ILE A 162 -18.18 -2.82 -10.19
CA ILE A 162 -17.49 -1.62 -9.71
C ILE A 162 -17.30 -1.68 -8.20
N LEU A 163 -18.37 -1.96 -7.45
CA LEU A 163 -18.32 -2.00 -6.00
C LEU A 163 -17.35 -3.07 -5.50
N LEU A 164 -17.52 -4.30 -5.96
CA LEU A 164 -16.72 -5.44 -5.51
C LEU A 164 -15.24 -5.25 -5.86
N SER A 165 -14.94 -4.83 -7.09
CA SER A 165 -13.55 -4.59 -7.51
C SER A 165 -12.91 -3.46 -6.72
N SER A 166 -13.64 -2.40 -6.44
CA SER A 166 -13.15 -1.25 -5.66
C SER A 166 -12.85 -1.64 -4.21
N VAL A 167 -13.71 -2.46 -3.60
CA VAL A 167 -13.49 -2.98 -2.24
C VAL A 167 -12.24 -3.85 -2.20
N PHE A 168 -12.12 -4.85 -3.07
CA PHE A 168 -10.94 -5.72 -3.09
C PHE A 168 -9.64 -4.95 -3.35
N PHE A 169 -9.71 -3.93 -4.21
CA PHE A 169 -8.59 -3.06 -4.45
C PHE A 169 -8.23 -2.25 -3.22
N LEU A 170 -9.17 -1.61 -2.53
CA LEU A 170 -8.88 -0.83 -1.33
C LEU A 170 -8.47 -1.67 -0.12
N LEU A 171 -8.79 -2.96 -0.09
CA LEU A 171 -8.23 -3.88 0.91
C LEU A 171 -6.72 -4.09 0.72
N THR A 172 -6.25 -4.05 -0.52
CA THR A 172 -4.86 -4.44 -0.87
C THR A 172 -3.97 -3.24 -1.17
N ALA A 173 -4.47 -2.29 -1.95
CA ALA A 173 -3.73 -1.15 -2.50
C ALA A 173 -3.06 -0.29 -1.42
N PRO A 174 -3.73 0.10 -0.32
CA PRO A 174 -3.10 0.88 0.75
C PRO A 174 -1.87 0.22 1.35
N VAL A 175 -1.90 -1.11 1.51
CA VAL A 175 -0.78 -1.87 2.09
C VAL A 175 0.41 -1.82 1.15
N VAL A 176 0.15 -2.05 -0.14
CA VAL A 176 1.18 -2.05 -1.18
C VAL A 176 1.74 -0.64 -1.43
N GLU A 177 0.90 0.39 -1.43
CA GLU A 177 1.29 1.80 -1.59
C GLU A 177 2.19 2.27 -0.44
N ARG A 178 1.88 1.90 0.80
CA ARG A 178 2.71 2.25 1.97
C ARG A 178 4.07 1.56 1.93
N ASN A 179 4.13 0.31 1.49
CA ASN A 179 5.37 -0.46 1.42
C ASN A 179 6.31 0.00 0.28
N LEU A 180 5.75 0.32 -0.89
CA LEU A 180 6.54 0.77 -2.06
C LEU A 180 6.83 2.27 -2.05
N GLY A 181 5.98 3.06 -1.40
CA GLY A 181 5.91 4.49 -1.58
C GLY A 181 5.22 4.87 -2.90
N ARG A 182 4.76 6.13 -2.95
CA ARG A 182 3.84 6.64 -3.99
C ARG A 182 4.37 6.52 -5.42
N GLY A 183 5.62 6.89 -5.66
CA GLY A 183 6.19 6.89 -7.01
C GLY A 183 6.35 5.47 -7.57
N ARG A 184 6.93 4.56 -6.79
CA ARG A 184 7.09 3.15 -7.18
C ARG A 184 5.74 2.45 -7.33
N PHE A 185 4.78 2.76 -6.46
CA PHE A 185 3.41 2.26 -6.58
C PHE A 185 2.73 2.72 -7.87
N ALA A 186 2.80 4.01 -8.21
CA ALA A 186 2.22 4.54 -9.44
C ALA A 186 2.80 3.86 -10.69
N VAL A 187 4.13 3.67 -10.73
CA VAL A 187 4.79 2.99 -11.85
C VAL A 187 4.40 1.52 -11.91
N MET A 188 4.30 0.84 -10.76
CA MET A 188 3.83 -0.53 -10.71
C MET A 188 2.40 -0.68 -11.24
N LEU A 189 1.49 0.24 -10.89
CA LEU A 189 0.12 0.26 -11.42
C LEU A 189 0.10 0.49 -12.94
N LEU A 190 0.93 1.39 -13.46
CA LEU A 190 1.04 1.65 -14.89
C LEU A 190 1.55 0.42 -15.66
N VAL A 191 2.59 -0.24 -15.14
CA VAL A 191 3.14 -1.45 -15.77
C VAL A 191 2.14 -2.60 -15.70
N ALA A 192 1.52 -2.84 -14.54
CA ALA A 192 0.50 -3.87 -14.38
C ALA A 192 -0.71 -3.64 -15.28
N GLY A 193 -1.24 -2.41 -15.33
CA GLY A 193 -2.35 -2.03 -16.19
C GLY A 193 -2.00 -2.14 -17.68
N GLY A 194 -0.83 -1.63 -18.08
CA GLY A 194 -0.38 -1.67 -19.47
C GLY A 194 -0.14 -3.08 -19.98
N VAL A 195 0.62 -3.90 -19.23
CA VAL A 195 0.91 -5.30 -19.59
C VAL A 195 -0.36 -6.15 -19.56
N GLY A 196 -1.20 -6.00 -18.52
CA GLY A 196 -2.47 -6.71 -18.40
C GLY A 196 -3.42 -6.39 -19.57
N SER A 197 -3.63 -5.10 -19.86
CA SER A 197 -4.48 -4.70 -20.98
C SER A 197 -3.92 -5.14 -22.31
N ALA A 198 -2.61 -5.03 -22.52
CA ALA A 198 -1.99 -5.50 -23.76
C ALA A 198 -2.17 -7.01 -23.92
N ALA A 199 -1.96 -7.81 -22.87
CA ALA A 199 -2.20 -9.24 -22.90
C ALA A 199 -3.65 -9.61 -23.26
N MET A 200 -4.63 -8.84 -22.77
CA MET A 200 -6.04 -9.05 -23.12
C MET A 200 -6.34 -8.72 -24.59
N VAL A 201 -5.82 -7.60 -25.10
CA VAL A 201 -5.96 -7.23 -26.52
C VAL A 201 -5.26 -8.24 -27.42
N ILE A 202 -4.09 -8.75 -27.01
CA ILE A 202 -3.39 -9.84 -27.70
C ILE A 202 -4.26 -11.10 -27.73
N ALA A 203 -5.03 -11.40 -26.69
CA ALA A 203 -5.96 -12.53 -26.72
C ALA A 203 -7.21 -12.31 -27.60
N GLY A 204 -7.36 -11.12 -28.20
CA GLY A 204 -8.50 -10.76 -29.04
C GLY A 204 -9.71 -10.24 -28.27
N GLY A 205 -9.58 -10.04 -26.96
CA GLY A 205 -10.67 -9.58 -26.11
C GLY A 205 -10.59 -8.09 -25.74
N PRO A 206 -11.72 -7.45 -25.39
CA PRO A 206 -11.71 -6.13 -24.76
C PRO A 206 -11.11 -6.19 -23.36
N SER A 207 -10.13 -5.34 -23.07
CA SER A 207 -9.63 -5.08 -21.72
C SER A 207 -10.52 -4.06 -21.02
N TYR A 208 -10.96 -4.39 -19.80
CA TYR A 208 -11.66 -3.45 -18.94
C TYR A 208 -11.55 -3.86 -17.47
N GLY A 209 -11.81 -2.89 -16.60
CA GLY A 209 -11.96 -3.10 -15.18
C GLY A 209 -10.64 -3.22 -14.42
N LEU A 210 -10.79 -3.16 -13.10
CA LEU A 210 -9.69 -2.97 -12.18
C LEU A 210 -8.89 -4.25 -11.86
N SER A 211 -9.38 -5.41 -12.33
CA SER A 211 -8.83 -6.73 -12.00
C SER A 211 -7.38 -6.90 -12.43
N GLY A 212 -6.98 -6.35 -13.59
CA GLY A 212 -5.58 -6.36 -14.03
C GLY A 212 -4.65 -5.67 -13.03
N LEU A 213 -5.06 -4.53 -12.47
CA LEU A 213 -4.27 -3.85 -11.43
C LEU A 213 -4.32 -4.59 -10.10
N LEU A 214 -5.47 -5.14 -9.71
CA LEU A 214 -5.61 -5.94 -8.50
C LEU A 214 -4.61 -7.11 -8.48
N PHE A 215 -4.55 -7.86 -9.58
CA PHE A 215 -3.58 -8.95 -9.70
C PHE A 215 -2.14 -8.45 -9.79
N GLY A 216 -1.88 -7.29 -10.41
CA GLY A 216 -0.57 -6.64 -10.33
C GLY A 216 -0.14 -6.34 -8.90
N MET A 217 -1.06 -5.89 -8.05
CA MET A 217 -0.78 -5.68 -6.63
C MET A 217 -0.54 -7.00 -5.89
N PHE A 218 -1.29 -8.06 -6.18
CA PHE A 218 -1.01 -9.39 -5.61
C PHE A 218 0.37 -9.91 -6.02
N GLY A 219 0.77 -9.69 -7.27
CA GLY A 219 2.10 -10.05 -7.77
C GLY A 219 3.19 -9.25 -7.08
N SER A 220 2.99 -7.95 -6.92
CA SER A 220 3.89 -7.07 -6.18
C SER A 220 4.03 -7.52 -4.71
N TYR A 221 2.91 -7.77 -4.04
CA TYR A 221 2.88 -8.23 -2.66
C TYR A 221 3.57 -9.59 -2.50
N LEU A 222 3.37 -10.53 -3.44
CA LEU A 222 4.03 -11.83 -3.46
C LEU A 222 5.57 -11.71 -3.45
N ILE A 223 6.13 -10.77 -4.22
CA ILE A 223 7.59 -10.53 -4.20
C ILE A 223 8.03 -9.95 -2.86
N TYR A 224 7.22 -9.10 -2.24
CA TYR A 224 7.50 -8.53 -0.93
C TYR A 224 7.46 -9.58 0.20
N VAL A 225 6.49 -10.50 0.16
CA VAL A 225 6.31 -11.57 1.15
C VAL A 225 6.90 -12.91 0.73
N TRP A 226 7.72 -12.92 -0.33
CA TRP A 226 8.79 -13.93 -0.46
C TRP A 226 9.63 -13.85 0.83
N SER A 227 10.59 -14.70 1.14
CA SER A 227 11.21 -14.74 2.50
C SER A 227 10.27 -15.10 3.69
N TYR A 228 8.96 -14.79 3.71
CA TYR A 228 8.02 -15.10 4.78
C TYR A 228 7.09 -16.27 4.40
N PRO A 229 7.34 -17.52 4.86
CA PRO A 229 6.65 -18.71 4.33
C PRO A 229 5.13 -18.68 4.51
N ALA A 230 4.63 -18.32 5.69
CA ALA A 230 3.19 -18.30 5.98
C ALA A 230 2.44 -17.29 5.09
N ALA A 231 2.96 -16.06 4.99
CA ALA A 231 2.38 -15.02 4.15
C ALA A 231 2.47 -15.36 2.66
N ARG A 232 3.57 -15.98 2.21
CA ARG A 232 3.75 -16.46 0.83
C ARG A 232 2.70 -17.50 0.44
N VAL A 233 2.50 -18.51 1.29
CA VAL A 233 1.50 -19.55 1.01
C VAL A 233 0.10 -18.95 0.94
N GLN A 234 -0.24 -18.04 1.87
CA GLN A 234 -1.53 -17.38 1.87
C GLN A 234 -1.81 -16.61 0.57
N ILE A 235 -0.87 -15.78 0.10
CA ILE A 235 -1.06 -15.02 -1.13
C ILE A 235 -1.08 -15.93 -2.38
N LEU A 236 -0.27 -16.99 -2.41
CA LEU A 236 -0.29 -17.97 -3.49
C LEU A 236 -1.63 -18.72 -3.57
N VAL A 237 -2.20 -19.08 -2.42
CA VAL A 237 -3.53 -19.68 -2.33
C VAL A 237 -4.60 -18.71 -2.84
N ILE A 238 -4.56 -17.45 -2.44
CA ILE A 238 -5.50 -16.43 -2.92
C ILE A 238 -5.40 -16.26 -4.45
N ILE A 239 -4.18 -16.11 -4.98
CA ILE A 239 -3.95 -16.00 -6.43
C ILE A 239 -4.45 -17.25 -7.15
N GLY A 240 -4.10 -18.43 -6.65
CA GLY A 240 -4.49 -19.72 -7.24
C GLY A 240 -6.00 -19.92 -7.27
N ILE A 241 -6.70 -19.61 -6.17
CA ILE A 241 -8.17 -19.68 -6.10
C ILE A 241 -8.80 -18.71 -7.11
N ASN A 242 -8.34 -17.46 -7.18
CA ASN A 242 -8.92 -16.51 -8.13
C ASN A 242 -8.67 -16.89 -9.59
N LEU A 243 -7.49 -17.45 -9.91
CA LEU A 243 -7.20 -17.98 -11.24
C LEU A 243 -8.08 -19.19 -11.57
N LEU A 244 -8.28 -20.10 -10.62
CA LEU A 244 -9.14 -21.27 -10.77
C LEU A 244 -10.60 -20.86 -11.00
N ILE A 245 -11.10 -19.89 -10.24
CA ILE A 245 -12.43 -19.30 -10.44
C ILE A 245 -12.51 -18.69 -11.83
N SER A 246 -11.53 -17.87 -12.24
CA SER A 246 -11.53 -17.28 -13.58
C SER A 246 -11.56 -18.33 -14.68
N LEU A 247 -10.87 -19.47 -14.51
CA LEU A 247 -10.89 -20.58 -15.44
C LEU A 247 -12.26 -21.28 -15.46
N ALA A 248 -12.88 -21.48 -14.30
CA ALA A 248 -14.21 -22.08 -14.18
C ALA A 248 -15.31 -21.25 -14.87
N PHE A 249 -15.16 -19.93 -14.93
CA PHE A 249 -16.06 -19.02 -15.64
C PHE A 249 -15.65 -18.78 -17.11
N GLY A 250 -14.97 -19.74 -17.74
CA GLY A 250 -14.63 -19.71 -19.17
C GLY A 250 -13.31 -19.01 -19.50
N GLY A 251 -12.53 -18.60 -18.50
CA GLY A 251 -11.15 -18.16 -18.70
C GLY A 251 -10.95 -16.84 -19.46
N PHE A 252 -12.04 -16.13 -19.80
CA PHE A 252 -11.99 -14.94 -20.63
C PHE A 252 -11.03 -13.86 -20.10
N PHE A 253 -11.00 -13.65 -18.78
CA PHE A 253 -10.14 -12.64 -18.15
C PHE A 253 -8.73 -13.12 -17.82
N LEU A 254 -8.37 -14.38 -18.08
CA LEU A 254 -7.04 -14.93 -17.75
C LEU A 254 -5.89 -14.09 -18.31
N PRO A 255 -5.90 -13.64 -19.58
CA PRO A 255 -4.81 -12.84 -20.12
C PRO A 255 -4.61 -11.53 -19.36
N LEU A 256 -5.71 -10.86 -18.98
CA LEU A 256 -5.68 -9.60 -18.23
C LEU A 256 -5.06 -9.79 -16.84
N ILE A 257 -5.54 -10.78 -16.09
CA ILE A 257 -5.10 -11.01 -14.70
C ILE A 257 -3.69 -11.58 -14.63
N ILE A 258 -3.31 -12.47 -15.56
CA ILE A 258 -1.95 -13.02 -15.65
C ILE A 258 -0.96 -11.93 -16.09
N GLY A 259 -1.30 -11.14 -17.12
CA GLY A 259 -0.47 -10.03 -17.57
C GLY A 259 -0.25 -8.99 -16.48
N GLY A 260 -1.33 -8.65 -15.75
CA GLY A 260 -1.25 -7.78 -14.58
C GLY A 260 -0.35 -8.33 -13.49
N LEU A 261 -0.54 -9.59 -13.11
CA LEU A 261 0.27 -10.30 -12.09
C LEU A 261 1.76 -10.28 -12.43
N ILE A 262 2.11 -10.64 -13.66
CA ILE A 262 3.50 -10.66 -14.15
C ILE A 262 4.07 -9.24 -14.17
N GLY A 263 3.32 -8.26 -14.66
CA GLY A 263 3.74 -6.86 -14.71
C GLY A 263 4.04 -6.29 -13.33
N GLY A 264 3.15 -6.52 -12.36
CA GLY A 264 3.31 -6.03 -10.99
C GLY A 264 4.43 -6.74 -10.21
N ALA A 265 4.52 -8.06 -10.32
CA ALA A 265 5.62 -8.84 -9.73
C ALA A 265 6.97 -8.46 -10.33
N GLY A 266 7.05 -8.40 -11.67
CA GLY A 266 8.26 -8.04 -12.41
C GLY A 266 8.74 -6.63 -12.05
N MET A 267 7.84 -5.64 -11.99
CA MET A 267 8.21 -4.27 -11.63
C MET A 267 8.74 -4.17 -10.20
N THR A 268 8.11 -4.88 -9.27
CA THR A 268 8.53 -4.91 -7.86
C THR A 268 9.89 -5.59 -7.69
N TYR A 269 10.10 -6.69 -8.40
CA TYR A 269 11.39 -7.37 -8.45
C TYR A 269 12.49 -6.45 -9.01
N LEU A 270 12.21 -5.69 -10.08
CA LEU A 270 13.15 -4.72 -10.64
C LEU A 270 13.52 -3.64 -9.62
N PHE A 271 12.54 -3.11 -8.87
CA PHE A 271 12.85 -2.14 -7.82
C PHE A 271 13.82 -2.71 -6.78
N GLN A 272 13.51 -3.88 -6.20
CA GLN A 272 14.39 -4.51 -5.20
C GLN A 272 15.75 -4.89 -5.77
N ARG A 273 15.80 -5.33 -7.03
CA ARG A 273 17.04 -5.78 -7.67
C ARG A 273 18.00 -4.64 -7.99
N TYR A 274 17.51 -3.44 -8.24
CA TYR A 274 18.32 -2.26 -8.55
C TYR A 274 18.48 -1.30 -7.37
N GLU A 275 17.78 -1.54 -6.26
CA GLU A 275 17.97 -0.81 -5.01
C GLU A 275 19.34 -1.13 -4.40
N GLY A 276 20.14 -0.09 -4.14
CA GLY A 276 21.44 -0.22 -3.47
C GLY A 276 22.60 -0.75 -4.32
N LYS A 277 22.42 -0.97 -5.64
CA LYS A 277 23.53 -1.39 -6.52
C LYS A 277 24.45 -0.21 -6.90
N PRO A 278 25.76 -0.29 -6.59
CA PRO A 278 26.71 0.72 -7.04
C PRO A 278 26.87 0.67 -8.56
N GLY A 279 26.81 1.84 -9.22
CA GLY A 279 27.08 2.01 -10.65
C GLY A 279 25.86 1.96 -11.59
N THR A 280 24.68 1.56 -11.12
CA THR A 280 23.45 1.62 -11.94
C THR A 280 22.67 2.92 -11.71
N PRO A 281 22.27 3.65 -12.77
CA PRO A 281 21.46 4.84 -12.60
C PRO A 281 20.10 4.47 -12.00
N PRO A 282 19.54 5.30 -11.10
CA PRO A 282 18.26 5.02 -10.44
C PRO A 282 17.08 4.95 -11.42
N ARG A 283 17.27 5.38 -12.67
CA ARG A 283 16.26 5.36 -13.75
C ARG A 283 16.12 3.98 -14.42
N THR A 284 17.10 3.09 -14.29
CA THR A 284 17.12 1.78 -14.95
C THR A 284 15.85 0.93 -14.76
N PRO A 285 15.32 0.72 -13.53
CA PRO A 285 14.10 -0.10 -13.37
C PRO A 285 12.90 0.49 -14.12
N TYR A 286 12.78 1.82 -14.14
CA TYR A 286 11.70 2.51 -14.86
C TYR A 286 11.81 2.36 -16.37
N LEU A 287 13.04 2.42 -16.91
CA LEU A 287 13.29 2.21 -18.35
C LEU A 287 12.96 0.78 -18.77
N ILE A 288 13.35 -0.21 -17.96
CA ILE A 288 13.04 -1.62 -18.23
C ILE A 288 11.52 -1.83 -18.18
N GLY A 289 10.83 -1.33 -17.15
CA GLY A 289 9.38 -1.42 -17.04
C GLY A 289 8.66 -0.78 -18.23
N GLY A 290 9.10 0.40 -18.65
CA GLY A 290 8.57 1.09 -19.83
C GLY A 290 8.82 0.32 -21.13
N ALA A 291 10.01 -0.25 -21.30
CA ALA A 291 10.33 -1.08 -22.47
C ALA A 291 9.46 -2.34 -22.54
N VAL A 292 9.22 -3.01 -21.41
CA VAL A 292 8.33 -4.18 -21.35
C VAL A 292 6.91 -3.80 -21.77
N VAL A 293 6.36 -2.70 -21.24
CA VAL A 293 5.03 -2.23 -21.64
C VAL A 293 4.98 -1.89 -23.13
N ALA A 294 6.00 -1.19 -23.65
CA ALA A 294 6.07 -0.85 -25.06
C ALA A 294 6.12 -2.07 -25.98
N VAL A 295 6.89 -3.10 -25.61
CA VAL A 295 6.95 -4.37 -26.37
C VAL A 295 5.61 -5.08 -26.38
N PHE A 296 4.92 -5.14 -25.24
CA PHE A 296 3.59 -5.76 -25.16
C PHE A 296 2.55 -5.00 -25.98
N ILE A 297 2.55 -3.66 -25.93
CA ILE A 297 1.65 -2.83 -26.74
C ILE A 297 1.98 -2.99 -28.23
N LEU A 298 3.26 -2.99 -28.62
CA LEU A 298 3.67 -3.21 -30.00
C LEU A 298 3.20 -4.57 -30.51
N PHE A 299 3.33 -5.62 -29.70
CA PHE A 299 2.84 -6.95 -30.07
C PHE A 299 1.30 -6.99 -30.19
N ALA A 300 0.58 -6.29 -29.31
CA ALA A 300 -0.87 -6.13 -29.41
C ALA A 300 -1.28 -5.44 -30.72
N ILE A 301 -0.56 -4.38 -31.10
CA ILE A 301 -0.78 -3.65 -32.36
C ILE A 301 -0.49 -4.56 -33.57
N LEU A 302 0.66 -5.20 -33.61
CA LEU A 302 1.05 -6.08 -34.72
C LEU A 302 0.03 -7.21 -34.92
N ARG A 303 -0.45 -7.80 -33.82
CA ARG A 303 -1.49 -8.83 -33.88
C ARG A 303 -2.82 -8.27 -34.39
N SER A 304 -3.22 -7.07 -33.96
CA SER A 304 -4.48 -6.46 -34.39
C SER A 304 -4.51 -6.05 -35.87
N ILE A 305 -3.34 -5.89 -36.50
CA ILE A 305 -3.22 -5.57 -37.94
C ILE A 305 -3.15 -6.86 -38.78
N ALA A 306 -2.64 -7.95 -38.20
CA ALA A 306 -2.46 -9.22 -38.89
C ALA A 306 -3.75 -10.05 -39.06
N PHE A 307 -4.84 -9.66 -38.40
CA PHE A 307 -6.15 -10.32 -38.40
C PHE A 307 -7.25 -9.29 -38.67
#